data_AF-A0A560F1K8-F1
#
_entry.id   AF-A0A560F1K8-F1
#
_cell.length_a   1.000
_cell.length_b   1.000
_cell.length_c   1.000
_cell.angle_alpha   90.00
_cell.angle_beta   90.00
_cell.angle_gamma   90.00
#
_symmetry.space_group_name_H-M   'P 1'
#
loop_
_entity.id
_entity.type
_entity.pdbx_description
1 polymer ?
#
loop_
_entity_poly.entity_id
_entity_poly.type
_entity_poly.pdbx_seq_one_letter_code
_entity_poly.pdbx_strand_id
1 'polypeptide(L)'
;MLNANTFNQIIAKAWADERFKNRLLGDPAAVLAAEGIDFPPGVTVSVVENTATHLNLILPIPPTDLSDDELDGLGGGFGWCFTL
;
A
#
# COMPACT_ATOMS: atom_id res chain seq x y z
N MET A 1 -14.33 -2.24 0.68
CA MET A 1 -13.34 -1.65 -0.25
C MET A 1 -12.60 -0.55 0.49
N LEU A 2 -11.27 -0.59 0.46
CA LEU A 2 -10.40 0.48 0.97
C LEU A 2 -10.78 1.80 0.29
N ASN A 3 -11.18 2.82 1.07
CA ASN A 3 -11.34 4.17 0.55
C ASN A 3 -10.08 5.00 0.91
N ALA A 4 -9.81 6.07 0.16
CA ALA A 4 -8.63 6.92 0.38
C ALA A 4 -8.56 7.50 1.81
N ASN A 5 -9.72 7.67 2.46
CA ASN A 5 -9.81 8.21 3.81
C ASN A 5 -9.24 7.25 4.87
N THR A 6 -9.46 5.94 4.74
CA THR A 6 -8.96 4.94 5.69
C THR A 6 -7.43 4.81 5.65
N PHE A 7 -6.82 4.86 4.46
CA PHE A 7 -5.36 4.81 4.34
C PHE A 7 -4.68 6.01 5.00
N ASN A 8 -5.19 7.21 4.76
CA ASN A 8 -4.65 8.43 5.36
C ASN A 8 -4.74 8.41 6.89
N GLN A 9 -5.80 7.82 7.45
CA GLN A 9 -5.95 7.66 8.90
C GLN A 9 -4.89 6.72 9.49
N ILE A 10 -4.58 5.61 8.81
CA ILE A 10 -3.57 4.65 9.25
C ILE A 10 -2.18 5.27 9.20
N ILE A 11 -1.88 6.02 8.14
CA ILE A 11 -0.61 6.77 8.02
C ILE A 11 -0.48 7.79 9.15
N ALA A 12 -1.51 8.61 9.37
CA ALA A 12 -1.51 9.59 10.45
C ALA A 12 -1.34 8.93 11.84
N LYS A 13 -2.00 7.78 12.06
CA LYS A 13 -1.87 7.00 13.30
C LYS A 13 -0.46 6.44 13.48
N ALA A 14 0.17 5.96 12.41
CA ALA A 14 1.56 5.49 12.44
C ALA A 14 2.56 6.63 12.72
N TRP A 15 2.29 7.85 12.27
CA TRP A 15 3.12 9.00 12.63
C TRP A 15 2.92 9.46 14.08
N ALA A 16 1.70 9.36 14.60
CA ALA A 16 1.37 9.80 15.97
C ALA A 16 1.74 8.78 17.06
N ASP A 17 1.77 7.48 16.74
CA ASP A 17 2.04 6.39 17.70
C ASP A 17 3.14 5.45 17.19
N GLU A 18 4.34 5.60 17.75
CA GLU A 18 5.50 4.74 17.41
C GLU A 18 5.25 3.25 17.72
N ARG A 19 4.46 2.93 18.75
CA ARG A 19 4.13 1.52 19.07
C ARG A 19 3.21 0.94 18.01
N PHE A 20 2.25 1.74 17.52
CA PHE A 20 1.42 1.35 16.40
C PHE A 20 2.28 1.15 15.14
N LYS A 21 3.15 2.10 14.81
CA LYS A 21 4.07 2.00 13.66
C LYS A 21 4.96 0.76 13.71
N ASN A 22 5.57 0.48 14.85
CA ASN A 22 6.43 -0.71 15.00
C ASN A 22 5.65 -2.02 14.81
N ARG A 23 4.40 -2.09 15.29
CA ARG A 23 3.53 -3.25 14.99
C ARG A 23 3.15 -3.33 13.53
N LEU A 24 2.81 -2.20 12.91
CA LEU A 24 2.44 -2.14 11.50
C LEU A 24 3.59 -2.59 10.59
N LEU A 25 4.84 -2.24 10.92
CA LEU A 25 6.02 -2.69 10.18
C LEU A 25 6.36 -4.17 10.44
N GLY A 26 6.02 -4.71 11.62
CA GLY A 26 6.32 -6.09 12.00
C GLY A 26 5.29 -7.12 11.52
N ASP A 27 3.99 -6.80 11.62
CA ASP A 27 2.88 -7.66 11.19
C ASP A 27 1.75 -6.80 10.57
N PRO A 28 1.96 -6.32 9.34
CA PRO A 28 1.02 -5.42 8.70
C PRO A 28 -0.33 -6.06 8.45
N ALA A 29 -0.37 -7.35 8.11
CA ALA A 29 -1.63 -8.05 7.83
C ALA A 29 -2.52 -8.08 9.07
N ALA A 30 -1.98 -8.45 10.23
CA ALA A 30 -2.75 -8.47 11.48
C ALA A 30 -3.20 -7.07 11.91
N VAL A 31 -2.32 -6.07 11.79
CA VAL A 31 -2.65 -4.69 12.19
C VAL A 31 -3.71 -4.09 11.28
N LEU A 32 -3.60 -4.24 9.97
CA LEU A 32 -4.56 -3.70 9.02
C LEU A 32 -5.92 -4.42 9.13
N ALA A 33 -5.93 -5.74 9.38
CA ALA A 33 -7.16 -6.48 9.66
C ALA A 33 -7.87 -5.97 10.93
N ALA A 34 -7.11 -5.62 11.98
CA ALA A 34 -7.68 -5.02 13.19
C ALA A 34 -8.28 -3.62 12.95
N GLU A 35 -7.82 -2.90 11.92
CA GLU A 35 -8.41 -1.63 11.47
C GLU A 35 -9.54 -1.84 10.44
N GLY A 36 -9.97 -3.08 10.19
CA GLY A 36 -11.07 -3.43 9.29
C GLY A 36 -10.70 -3.60 7.83
N ILE A 37 -9.41 -3.85 7.54
CA ILE A 37 -8.91 -4.09 6.18
C ILE A 37 -8.61 -5.57 6.01
N ASP A 38 -9.48 -6.26 5.28
CA ASP A 38 -9.31 -7.67 4.95
C ASP A 38 -8.55 -7.87 3.64
N PHE A 39 -7.76 -8.95 3.60
CA PHE A 39 -7.00 -9.37 2.43
C PHE A 39 -7.45 -10.76 1.96
N PRO A 40 -7.35 -11.06 0.65
CA PRO A 40 -7.61 -12.40 0.15
C PRO A 40 -6.69 -13.45 0.77
N PRO A 41 -7.15 -14.71 0.93
CA PRO A 41 -6.31 -15.78 1.45
C PRO A 41 -5.10 -16.01 0.55
N GLY A 42 -3.93 -16.24 1.17
CA GLY A 42 -2.68 -16.50 0.45
C GLY A 42 -1.94 -15.24 -0.03
N VAL A 43 -2.45 -14.03 0.23
CA VAL A 43 -1.74 -12.78 -0.05
C VAL A 43 -0.83 -12.41 1.12
N THR A 44 0.43 -12.13 0.81
CA THR A 44 1.37 -11.54 1.77
C THR A 44 1.30 -10.03 1.69
N VAL A 45 1.15 -9.37 2.84
CA VAL A 45 1.15 -7.92 2.95
C VAL A 45 2.47 -7.47 3.56
N SER A 46 3.07 -6.43 3.00
CA SER A 46 4.26 -5.78 3.55
C SER A 46 4.04 -4.27 3.63
N VAL A 47 4.65 -3.64 4.64
CA VAL A 47 4.70 -2.19 4.77
C VAL A 47 6.17 -1.80 4.85
N VAL A 48 6.57 -0.90 3.97
CA VAL A 48 7.94 -0.37 3.94
C VAL A 48 7.85 1.14 4.08
N GLU A 49 8.61 1.68 5.03
CA GLU A 49 8.69 3.12 5.22
C GLU A 49 9.73 3.74 4.27
N ASN A 50 9.33 4.85 3.64
CA ASN A 50 10.26 5.71 2.92
C ASN A 50 11.09 6.54 3.92
N THR A 51 12.36 6.74 3.58
CA THR A 51 13.27 7.60 4.37
C THR A 51 13.73 8.77 3.52
N ALA A 52 14.44 9.72 4.12
CA ALA A 52 14.99 10.89 3.41
C ALA A 52 15.93 10.52 2.24
N THR A 53 16.47 9.29 2.22
CA THR A 53 17.44 8.84 1.22
C THR A 53 17.00 7.60 0.45
N HIS A 54 15.87 6.98 0.81
CA HIS A 54 15.38 5.76 0.18
C HIS A 54 13.87 5.85 -0.06
N LEU A 55 13.48 5.71 -1.32
CA LEU A 55 12.09 5.67 -1.76
C LEU A 55 11.78 4.28 -2.31
N ASN A 56 10.60 3.78 -1.99
CA ASN A 56 10.10 2.50 -2.48
C ASN A 56 9.14 2.73 -3.64
N LEU A 57 9.32 1.94 -4.71
CA LEU A 57 8.45 1.93 -5.87
C LEU A 57 7.69 0.60 -5.91
N ILE A 58 6.36 0.65 -5.96
CA ILE A 58 5.54 -0.54 -6.14
C ILE A 58 5.35 -0.78 -7.64
N LEU A 59 5.94 -1.86 -8.14
CA LEU A 59 5.74 -2.31 -9.51
C LEU A 59 4.59 -3.33 -9.55
N PRO A 60 3.44 -3.02 -10.16
CA PRO A 60 2.34 -3.97 -10.29
C PRO A 60 2.71 -5.12 -11.24
N ILE A 61 1.96 -6.22 -11.13
CA ILE A 61 2.07 -7.35 -12.06
C ILE A 61 1.72 -6.84 -13.47
N PRO A 62 2.51 -7.18 -14.51
CA PRO A 62 2.19 -6.79 -15.87
C PRO A 62 0.79 -7.32 -16.24
N PRO A 63 -0.07 -6.50 -16.86
CA PRO A 63 -1.37 -6.96 -17.28
C PRO A 63 -1.20 -8.04 -18.36
N THR A 64 -1.98 -9.11 -18.27
CA THR A 64 -1.87 -10.25 -19.19
C THR A 64 -2.78 -10.14 -20.42
N ASP A 65 -3.60 -9.10 -20.50
CA ASP A 65 -4.70 -8.95 -21.47
C ASP A 65 -4.65 -7.63 -22.25
N LEU A 66 -3.48 -6.99 -22.30
CA LEU A 66 -3.28 -5.74 -23.01
C LEU A 66 -2.11 -5.87 -23.98
N SER A 67 -2.29 -5.28 -25.17
CA SER A 67 -1.22 -5.14 -26.16
C SER A 67 -0.23 -4.04 -25.75
N ASP A 68 0.98 -4.07 -26.31
CA ASP A 68 2.04 -3.10 -26.00
C ASP A 68 1.60 -1.64 -26.26
N ASP A 69 0.76 -1.41 -27.26
CA ASP A 69 0.21 -0.07 -27.58
C ASP A 69 -0.83 0.40 -26.54
N GLU A 70 -1.53 -0.52 -25.87
CA GLU A 70 -2.48 -0.21 -24.79
C GLU A 70 -1.76 -0.01 -23.46
N LEU A 71 -0.62 -0.68 -23.25
CA LEU A 71 0.27 -0.49 -22.10
C LEU A 71 0.83 0.93 -22.03
N ASP A 72 1.21 1.51 -23.17
CA ASP A 72 1.71 2.90 -23.26
C ASP A 72 0.63 3.93 -22.87
N GLY A 73 -0.65 3.57 -23.03
CA GLY A 73 -1.79 4.39 -22.60
C GLY A 73 -2.14 4.26 -21.11
N LEU A 74 -1.64 3.22 -20.43
CA LEU A 74 -1.80 3.06 -18.98
C LEU A 74 -0.82 3.98 -18.24
N GLY A 75 -1.16 5.26 -18.17
CA GLY A 75 -0.49 6.21 -17.30
C GLY A 75 -0.70 5.86 -15.83
N GLY A 76 0.08 4.93 -15.27
CA GLY A 76 0.36 4.73 -13.84
C GLY A 76 -0.83 4.69 -12.86
N GLY A 77 -2.05 4.47 -13.35
CA GLY A 77 -3.25 4.87 -12.64
C GLY A 77 -4.15 3.68 -12.32
N PHE A 78 -3.73 2.82 -11.39
CA PHE A 78 -4.58 2.04 -10.47
C PHE A 78 -3.66 1.19 -9.58
N GLY A 79 -3.17 1.78 -8.47
CA GLY A 79 -2.28 1.08 -7.52
C GLY A 79 -1.36 1.99 -6.73
N TRP A 80 -1.29 3.27 -7.10
CA TRP A 80 -0.30 4.20 -6.57
C TRP A 80 -0.93 5.00 -5.44
N CYS A 81 -0.50 4.69 -4.23
CA CYS A 81 -0.51 5.59 -3.09
C CYS A 81 0.24 6.88 -3.48
N PHE A 82 -0.43 7.81 -4.15
CA PHE A 82 -0.01 9.20 -4.24
C PHE A 82 -0.94 10.01 -3.35
N THR A 83 -0.51 10.24 -2.12
CA THR A 83 -0.86 11.45 -1.41
C THR A 83 0.37 11.81 -0.58
N LEU A 84 1.03 12.89 -1.00
CA LEU A 84 1.88 13.68 -0.11
C LEU A 84 1.02 14.20 1.05
#